data_AF-M0PFF1-F1
#
_entry.id   AF-M0PFF1-F1
#
_cell.length_a   1.000
_cell.length_b   1.000
_cell.length_c   1.000
_cell.angle_alpha   90.00
_cell.angle_beta   90.00
_cell.angle_gamma   90.00
#
_symmetry.space_group_name_H-M   'P 1'
#
loop_
_entity.id
_entity.type
_entity.pdbx_description
1 polymer ?
#
loop_
_entity_poly.entity_id
_entity_poly.type
_entity_poly.pdbx_seq_one_letter_code
_entity_poly.pdbx_strand_id
1 'polypeptide(L)'
;MSRALAWIRKSKGDDEDIGLAEQRELVRGLAEEVAGEVEVLDLGIHTGFSTMTRDDPAGLLDQNERVQERVGELEAGEYSHLVAWDDRRICRDEYFSVIQYAATQGDAEIVYVGDVNEDDLTFDLKRRIERDTKEEEIEKSRRAIDRRKEQGYDHGRPRFGMTYDDAGHYQVPGDDFNTVLEIFRHDRNGKSRREIAEAVEVPLGTVQNVLDRHDWYVEREKMAESGSVSTLTM
;
A
#
# COMPACT_ATOMS: atom_id res chain seq x y z
N MET A 1 -7.48 17.37 -38.73
CA MET A 1 -7.25 18.43 -37.73
C MET A 1 -6.32 17.84 -36.69
N SER A 2 -5.35 18.59 -36.16
CA SER A 2 -4.49 18.10 -35.08
C SER A 2 -5.28 18.03 -33.79
N ARG A 3 -5.20 16.89 -33.11
CA ARG A 3 -5.83 16.62 -31.81
C ARG A 3 -4.72 16.28 -30.81
N ALA A 4 -4.79 16.85 -29.61
CA ALA A 4 -3.86 16.58 -28.52
C ALA A 4 -4.55 15.88 -27.36
N LEU A 5 -3.84 14.95 -26.74
CA LEU A 5 -4.22 14.31 -25.49
C LEU A 5 -3.45 14.97 -24.33
N ALA A 6 -4.15 15.71 -23.47
CA ALA A 6 -3.61 16.27 -22.24
C ALA A 6 -3.67 15.23 -21.11
N TRP A 7 -2.51 14.76 -20.66
CA TRP A 7 -2.36 13.72 -19.64
C TRP A 7 -2.01 14.31 -18.28
N ILE A 8 -2.91 14.15 -17.31
CA ILE A 8 -2.80 14.75 -15.98
C ILE A 8 -2.90 13.65 -14.92
N ARG A 9 -1.86 13.55 -14.09
CA ARG A 9 -1.80 12.56 -13.00
C ARG A 9 -0.79 12.97 -11.95
N LYS A 10 -1.22 13.21 -10.71
CA LYS A 10 -0.34 13.40 -9.57
C LYS A 10 -0.16 12.10 -8.79
N SER A 11 1.08 11.76 -8.42
CA SER A 11 1.34 10.66 -7.47
C SER A 11 1.08 11.11 -6.04
N LYS A 12 0.83 10.18 -5.10
CA LYS A 12 0.84 10.51 -3.66
C LYS A 12 2.29 10.68 -3.21
N GLY A 13 2.68 11.91 -2.91
CA GLY A 13 3.94 12.26 -2.25
C GLY A 13 4.87 13.05 -3.15
N ASP A 14 4.86 14.37 -3.01
CA ASP A 14 5.84 15.15 -2.24
C ASP A 14 5.26 16.57 -2.09
N ASP A 15 5.57 17.30 -1.01
CA ASP A 15 5.11 18.71 -0.85
C ASP A 15 5.83 19.66 -1.84
N GLU A 16 6.90 19.19 -2.49
CA GLU A 16 7.65 19.88 -3.55
C GLU A 16 7.10 19.62 -4.96
N ASP A 17 6.14 18.71 -5.13
CA ASP A 17 5.54 18.42 -6.44
C ASP A 17 4.51 19.51 -6.83
N ILE A 18 4.51 19.90 -8.12
CA ILE A 18 3.51 20.81 -8.71
C ILE A 18 2.09 20.50 -8.22
N GLY A 19 1.34 21.56 -7.89
CA GLY A 19 -0.05 21.45 -7.49
C GLY A 19 -0.88 20.84 -8.62
N LEU A 20 -1.82 19.94 -8.30
CA LEU A 20 -2.69 19.33 -9.31
C LEU A 20 -3.50 20.37 -10.10
N ALA A 21 -3.87 21.48 -9.45
CA ALA A 21 -4.56 22.59 -10.10
C ALA A 21 -3.67 23.29 -11.15
N GLU A 22 -2.43 23.58 -10.79
CA GLU A 22 -1.44 24.20 -11.68
C GLU A 22 -1.09 23.28 -12.85
N GLN A 23 -0.93 21.97 -12.59
CA GLN A 23 -0.73 20.98 -13.64
C GLN A 23 -1.90 20.94 -14.64
N ARG A 24 -3.15 20.98 -14.15
CA ARG A 24 -4.35 20.99 -15.02
C ARG A 24 -4.38 22.19 -15.95
N GLU A 25 -3.99 23.35 -15.43
CA GLU A 25 -3.96 24.59 -16.19
C GLU A 25 -2.87 24.55 -17.25
N LEU A 26 -1.63 24.26 -16.86
CA LEU A 26 -0.47 24.38 -17.74
C LEU A 26 -0.41 23.29 -18.82
N VAL A 27 -0.75 22.03 -18.47
CA VAL A 27 -0.80 20.92 -19.46
C VAL A 27 -1.89 21.17 -20.50
N ARG A 28 -3.04 21.66 -20.05
CA ARG A 28 -4.14 22.01 -20.97
C ARG A 28 -3.76 23.18 -21.86
N GLY A 29 -3.16 24.23 -21.30
CA GLY A 29 -2.70 25.39 -22.06
C GLY A 29 -1.75 25.00 -23.19
N LEU A 30 -0.74 24.19 -22.88
CA LEU A 30 0.19 23.69 -23.90
C LEU A 30 -0.51 22.81 -24.95
N ALA A 31 -1.46 21.97 -24.55
CA ALA A 31 -2.24 21.16 -25.50
C ALA A 31 -3.06 22.01 -26.48
N GLU A 32 -3.65 23.12 -26.00
CA GLU A 32 -4.41 24.07 -26.81
C GLU A 32 -3.49 24.89 -27.75
N GLU A 33 -2.20 25.02 -27.43
CA GLU A 33 -1.21 25.66 -28.30
C GLU A 33 -0.75 24.76 -29.45
N VAL A 34 -0.57 23.46 -29.19
CA VAL A 34 -0.02 22.50 -30.19
C VAL A 34 -1.10 21.85 -31.08
N ALA A 35 -2.37 21.87 -30.67
CA ALA A 35 -3.46 21.25 -31.40
C ALA A 35 -4.75 22.08 -31.42
N GLY A 36 -5.53 21.94 -32.50
CA GLY A 36 -6.82 22.63 -32.64
C GLY A 36 -7.96 21.98 -31.84
N GLU A 37 -7.78 20.74 -31.38
CA GLU A 37 -8.70 20.02 -30.53
C GLU A 37 -7.94 19.37 -29.37
N VAL A 38 -8.49 19.42 -28.16
CA VAL A 38 -7.87 18.89 -26.95
C VAL A 38 -8.81 17.95 -26.23
N GLU A 39 -8.32 16.76 -25.93
CA GLU A 39 -8.95 15.83 -25.02
C GLU A 39 -8.12 15.68 -23.74
N VAL A 40 -8.79 15.51 -22.60
CA VAL A 40 -8.14 15.51 -21.29
C VAL A 40 -8.31 14.17 -20.60
N LEU A 41 -7.20 13.47 -20.38
CA LEU A 41 -7.10 12.35 -19.44
C LEU A 41 -6.65 12.86 -18.07
N ASP A 42 -7.62 13.27 -17.25
CA ASP A 42 -7.38 13.61 -15.84
C ASP A 42 -7.60 12.40 -14.93
N LEU A 43 -6.51 11.87 -14.39
CA LEU A 43 -6.48 10.78 -13.41
C LEU A 43 -6.45 11.29 -11.96
N GLY A 44 -6.35 12.61 -11.75
CA GLY A 44 -6.24 13.23 -10.43
C GLY A 44 -5.05 12.70 -9.64
N ILE A 45 -5.30 12.32 -8.39
CA ILE A 45 -4.31 11.61 -7.57
C ILE A 45 -4.44 10.13 -7.83
N HIS A 46 -3.51 9.57 -8.59
CA HIS A 46 -3.50 8.15 -8.93
C HIS A 46 -2.13 7.56 -8.61
N THR A 47 -2.15 6.49 -7.81
CA THR A 47 -0.95 5.82 -7.29
C THR A 47 -0.96 4.37 -7.71
N GLY A 48 0.18 3.91 -8.20
CA GLY A 48 0.37 2.53 -8.63
C GLY A 48 1.45 2.53 -9.69
N PHE A 49 2.44 1.64 -9.53
CA PHE A 49 3.32 1.27 -10.63
C PHE A 49 2.59 0.24 -11.48
N SER A 50 2.75 0.32 -12.79
CA SER A 50 2.32 -0.75 -13.67
C SER A 50 3.18 -1.98 -13.41
N THR A 51 2.56 -3.14 -13.32
CA THR A 51 3.30 -4.40 -13.15
C THR A 51 3.38 -5.17 -14.45
N MET A 52 2.47 -4.94 -15.41
CA MET A 52 2.34 -5.64 -16.70
C MET A 52 2.28 -7.18 -16.62
N THR A 53 2.31 -7.73 -15.41
CA THR A 53 2.55 -9.16 -15.15
C THR A 53 1.54 -9.74 -14.19
N ARG A 54 0.80 -8.89 -13.46
CA ARG A 54 -0.18 -9.31 -12.46
C ARG A 54 -1.36 -8.34 -12.36
N ASP A 55 -2.52 -8.89 -12.05
CA ASP A 55 -3.69 -8.11 -11.64
C ASP A 55 -3.57 -7.72 -10.16
N ASP A 56 -3.83 -6.46 -9.82
CA ASP A 56 -3.88 -5.98 -8.44
C ASP A 56 -5.27 -5.39 -8.16
N PRO A 57 -6.01 -5.89 -7.16
CA PRO A 57 -7.32 -5.35 -6.79
C PRO A 57 -7.31 -3.86 -6.44
N ALA A 58 -6.15 -3.28 -6.11
CA ALA A 58 -5.99 -1.85 -5.85
C ALA A 58 -6.09 -0.98 -7.11
N GLY A 59 -6.05 -1.57 -8.31
CA GLY A 59 -6.14 -0.89 -9.60
C GLY A 59 -4.83 -0.19 -9.97
N LEU A 60 -3.96 -0.90 -10.69
CA LEU A 60 -2.72 -0.32 -11.23
C LEU A 60 -2.99 0.59 -12.43
N LEU A 61 -1.99 1.38 -12.81
CA LEU A 61 -2.11 2.31 -13.92
C LEU A 61 -2.41 1.58 -15.25
N ASP A 62 -1.72 0.48 -15.52
CA ASP A 62 -1.90 -0.37 -16.71
C ASP A 62 -3.22 -1.16 -16.72
N GLN A 63 -3.96 -1.17 -15.62
CA GLN A 63 -5.29 -1.77 -15.49
C GLN A 63 -6.42 -0.74 -15.57
N ASN A 64 -6.09 0.55 -15.58
CA ASN A 64 -7.10 1.60 -15.64
C ASN A 64 -7.69 1.65 -17.05
N GLU A 65 -8.99 1.34 -17.19
CA GLU A 65 -9.68 1.28 -18.49
C GLU A 65 -9.52 2.57 -19.30
N ARG A 66 -9.55 3.75 -18.64
CA ARG A 66 -9.33 5.04 -19.31
C ARG A 66 -7.91 5.16 -19.85
N VAL A 67 -6.92 4.63 -19.11
CA VAL A 67 -5.52 4.60 -19.58
C VAL A 67 -5.40 3.67 -20.77
N GLN A 68 -5.94 2.46 -20.69
CA GLN A 68 -5.90 1.47 -21.77
C GLN A 68 -6.57 1.98 -23.05
N GLU A 69 -7.74 2.61 -22.92
CA GLU A 69 -8.44 3.26 -24.03
C GLU A 69 -7.57 4.32 -24.71
N ARG A 70 -6.99 5.26 -23.93
CA ARG A 70 -6.13 6.31 -24.50
C ARG A 70 -4.85 5.79 -25.13
N VAL A 71 -4.28 4.71 -24.59
CA VAL A 71 -3.11 4.06 -25.21
C VAL A 71 -3.50 3.43 -26.54
N GLY A 72 -4.66 2.78 -26.64
CA GLY A 72 -5.17 2.25 -27.90
C GLY A 72 -5.48 3.33 -28.94
N GLU A 73 -6.06 4.45 -28.53
CA GLU A 73 -6.31 5.60 -29.40
C GLU A 73 -5.01 6.29 -29.87
N LEU A 74 -4.01 6.39 -28.99
CA LEU A 74 -2.66 6.83 -29.37
C LEU A 74 -2.06 5.91 -30.42
N GLU A 75 -2.13 4.59 -30.24
CA GLU A 75 -1.63 3.61 -31.22
C GLU A 75 -2.39 3.69 -32.55
N ALA A 76 -3.70 3.94 -32.51
CA ALA A 76 -4.54 4.11 -33.70
C ALA A 76 -4.29 5.43 -34.45
N GLY A 77 -3.49 6.34 -33.90
CA GLY A 77 -3.19 7.65 -34.50
C GLY A 77 -4.33 8.66 -34.39
N GLU A 78 -5.19 8.53 -33.36
CA GLU A 78 -6.26 9.51 -33.12
C GLU A 78 -5.73 10.86 -32.60
N TYR A 79 -4.52 10.85 -32.04
CA TYR A 79 -3.85 12.03 -31.54
C TYR A 79 -2.57 12.30 -32.32
N SER A 80 -2.32 13.57 -32.57
CA SER A 80 -1.05 14.07 -33.10
C SER A 80 -0.05 14.41 -32.00
N HIS A 81 -0.54 14.66 -30.79
CA HIS A 81 0.31 15.06 -29.65
C HIS A 81 -0.20 14.41 -28.36
N LEU A 82 0.73 13.97 -27.52
CA LEU A 82 0.52 13.61 -26.12
C LEU A 82 1.22 14.66 -25.26
N VAL A 83 0.46 15.43 -24.50
CA VAL A 83 0.97 16.54 -23.70
C VAL A 83 0.88 16.18 -22.22
N ALA A 84 2.00 16.27 -21.51
CA ALA A 84 2.06 16.01 -20.08
C ALA A 84 2.96 17.03 -19.37
N TRP A 85 2.95 17.05 -18.05
CA TRP A 85 3.87 17.91 -17.31
C TRP A 85 5.33 17.44 -17.43
N ASP A 86 5.56 16.15 -17.20
CA ASP A 86 6.82 15.43 -17.36
C ASP A 86 6.51 13.94 -17.65
N ASP A 87 7.53 13.15 -17.96
CA ASP A 87 7.47 11.69 -18.15
C ASP A 87 6.83 10.99 -16.93
N ARG A 88 7.20 11.39 -15.71
CA ARG A 88 6.73 10.84 -14.43
C ARG A 88 5.23 11.06 -14.19
N ARG A 89 4.59 11.98 -14.92
CA ARG A 89 3.15 12.24 -14.86
C ARG A 89 2.40 11.41 -15.90
N ILE A 90 3.08 10.90 -16.93
CA ILE A 90 2.55 9.86 -17.81
C ILE A 90 2.64 8.51 -17.09
N CYS A 91 3.87 8.04 -16.83
CA CYS A 91 4.13 6.79 -16.13
C CYS A 91 5.49 6.84 -15.42
N ARG A 92 5.68 6.10 -14.31
CA ARG A 92 6.94 6.12 -13.51
C ARG A 92 7.77 4.85 -13.68
N ASP A 93 7.36 3.95 -14.55
CA ASP A 93 7.92 2.61 -14.75
C ASP A 93 7.97 2.23 -16.23
N GLU A 94 8.38 0.98 -16.52
CA GLU A 94 8.56 0.44 -17.87
C GLU A 94 7.30 0.51 -18.76
N TYR A 95 6.11 0.68 -18.18
CA TYR A 95 4.90 0.91 -18.96
C TYR A 95 4.93 2.25 -19.71
N PHE A 96 5.79 3.19 -19.31
CA PHE A 96 6.07 4.38 -20.12
C PHE A 96 6.56 4.02 -21.52
N SER A 97 7.41 3.00 -21.66
CA SER A 97 7.89 2.54 -22.97
C SER A 97 6.77 1.98 -23.85
N VAL A 98 5.73 1.39 -23.25
CA VAL A 98 4.53 0.95 -23.98
C VAL A 98 3.77 2.15 -24.53
N ILE A 99 3.60 3.20 -23.72
CA ILE A 99 2.94 4.44 -24.13
C ILE A 99 3.75 5.15 -25.22
N GLN A 100 5.08 5.23 -25.09
CA GLN A 100 5.96 5.78 -26.12
C GLN A 100 5.87 4.99 -27.43
N TYR A 101 5.83 3.66 -27.34
CA TYR A 101 5.67 2.81 -28.51
C TYR A 101 4.33 3.07 -29.21
N ALA A 102 3.22 3.13 -28.46
CA ALA A 102 1.90 3.46 -28.99
C ALA A 102 1.87 4.83 -29.67
N ALA A 103 2.38 5.88 -29.00
CA ALA A 103 2.49 7.21 -29.58
C ALA A 103 3.31 7.20 -30.88
N THR A 104 4.42 6.47 -30.92
CA THR A 104 5.25 6.34 -32.12
C THR A 104 4.51 5.62 -33.26
N GLN A 105 3.74 4.57 -32.97
CA GLN A 105 2.94 3.86 -33.99
C GLN A 105 1.85 4.75 -34.59
N GLY A 106 1.21 5.58 -33.76
CA GLY A 106 0.19 6.52 -34.20
C GLY A 106 0.70 7.86 -34.73
N ASP A 107 2.02 8.03 -34.88
CA ASP A 107 2.64 9.29 -35.33
C ASP A 107 2.31 10.49 -34.41
N ALA A 108 2.23 10.24 -33.10
CA ALA A 108 1.99 11.24 -32.07
C ALA A 108 3.30 11.69 -31.41
N GLU A 109 3.50 13.01 -31.31
CA GLU A 109 4.64 13.59 -30.59
C GLU A 109 4.35 13.74 -29.09
N ILE A 110 5.29 13.37 -28.23
CA ILE A 110 5.18 13.58 -26.78
C ILE A 110 5.81 14.92 -26.42
N VAL A 111 5.02 15.81 -25.81
CA VAL A 111 5.42 17.17 -25.45
C VAL A 111 5.27 17.38 -23.95
N TYR A 112 6.28 18.03 -23.34
CA TYR A 112 6.31 18.29 -21.91
C TYR A 112 6.24 19.78 -21.59
N VAL A 113 5.59 20.10 -20.46
CA VAL A 113 5.52 21.46 -19.93
C VAL A 113 6.78 21.82 -19.12
N GLY A 114 7.30 20.89 -18.34
CA GLY A 114 8.54 21.07 -17.58
C GLY A 114 9.78 20.72 -18.40
N ASP A 115 10.94 21.28 -18.03
CA ASP A 115 12.24 20.85 -18.58
C ASP A 115 12.50 19.38 -18.21
N VAL A 116 12.46 18.51 -19.21
CA VAL A 116 12.81 17.08 -19.06
C VAL A 116 14.31 16.95 -19.28
N ASN A 117 15.06 16.60 -18.23
CA ASN A 117 16.50 16.39 -18.33
C ASN A 117 16.80 15.05 -19.04
N GLU A 118 17.65 15.07 -20.07
CA GLU A 118 18.13 13.87 -20.80
C GLU A 118 18.86 12.83 -19.91
N ASP A 119 19.21 13.18 -18.67
CA ASP A 119 19.83 12.29 -17.68
C ASP A 119 18.86 11.24 -17.06
N ASP A 120 17.64 11.13 -17.57
CA ASP A 120 16.59 10.23 -17.07
C ASP A 120 16.97 8.73 -17.14
N LEU A 121 17.91 8.30 -17.99
CA LEU A 121 18.39 6.90 -18.03
C LEU A 121 19.01 6.46 -16.69
N THR A 122 19.73 7.36 -16.01
CA THR A 122 20.34 7.09 -14.69
C THR A 122 19.26 7.04 -13.60
N PHE A 123 18.21 7.84 -13.77
CA PHE A 123 17.09 7.91 -12.84
C PHE A 123 16.19 6.67 -12.95
N ASP A 124 15.97 6.14 -14.16
CA ASP A 124 15.21 4.92 -14.42
C ASP A 124 15.90 3.67 -13.87
N LEU A 125 17.23 3.58 -14.01
CA LEU A 125 18.03 2.51 -13.40
C LEU A 125 17.94 2.51 -11.88
N LYS A 126 18.06 3.70 -11.25
CA LYS A 126 17.92 3.84 -9.80
C LYS A 126 16.52 3.42 -9.32
N ARG A 127 15.47 3.76 -10.08
CA ARG A 127 14.09 3.38 -9.78
C ARG A 127 13.83 1.90 -9.91
N ARG A 128 14.40 1.24 -10.93
CA ARG A 128 14.31 -0.22 -11.07
C ARG A 128 14.87 -0.91 -9.83
N ILE A 129 16.04 -0.45 -9.37
CA ILE A 129 16.66 -0.95 -8.15
C ILE A 129 15.76 -0.70 -6.93
N GLU A 130 15.17 0.50 -6.80
CA GLU A 130 14.26 0.82 -5.70
C GLU A 130 12.98 -0.03 -5.71
N ARG A 131 12.37 -0.28 -6.89
CA ARG A 131 11.21 -1.15 -7.07
C ARG A 131 11.54 -2.60 -6.70
N ASP A 132 12.59 -3.14 -7.31
CA ASP A 132 13.02 -4.53 -7.09
C ASP A 132 13.35 -4.73 -5.60
N THR A 133 14.02 -3.77 -4.97
CA THR A 133 14.29 -3.79 -3.51
C THR A 133 12.99 -3.80 -2.71
N LYS A 134 12.03 -2.93 -3.03
CA LYS A 134 10.76 -2.84 -2.29
C LYS A 134 9.90 -4.09 -2.46
N GLU A 135 9.83 -4.64 -3.66
CA GLU A 135 9.13 -5.88 -3.95
C GLU A 135 9.77 -7.07 -3.22
N GLU A 136 11.10 -7.17 -3.22
CA GLU A 136 11.84 -8.16 -2.44
C GLU A 136 11.55 -8.05 -0.94
N GLU A 137 11.53 -6.83 -0.38
CA GLU A 137 11.24 -6.62 1.04
C GLU A 137 9.79 -6.99 1.40
N ILE A 138 8.83 -6.69 0.52
CA ILE A 138 7.43 -7.13 0.68
C ILE A 138 7.34 -8.66 0.62
N GLU A 139 8.05 -9.29 -0.33
CA GLU A 139 8.04 -10.73 -0.49
C GLU A 139 8.71 -11.44 0.71
N LYS A 140 9.86 -10.94 1.16
CA LYS A 140 10.55 -11.44 2.37
C LYS A 140 9.63 -11.31 3.60
N SER A 141 8.94 -10.18 3.74
CA SER A 141 7.99 -9.96 4.83
C SER A 141 6.82 -10.95 4.78
N ARG A 142 6.21 -11.16 3.60
CA ARG A 142 5.14 -12.16 3.41
C ARG A 142 5.61 -13.57 3.73
N ARG A 143 6.76 -13.98 3.19
CA ARG A 143 7.37 -15.29 3.47
C ARG A 143 7.67 -15.47 4.96
N ALA A 144 8.11 -14.43 5.66
CA ALA A 144 8.34 -14.50 7.10
C ALA A 144 7.04 -14.69 7.88
N ILE A 145 5.95 -14.03 7.49
CA ILE A 145 4.62 -14.22 8.07
C ILE A 145 4.12 -15.64 7.83
N ASP A 146 4.25 -16.15 6.60
CA ASP A 146 3.80 -17.48 6.24
C ASP A 146 4.58 -18.57 6.98
N ARG A 147 5.91 -18.45 7.09
CA ARG A 147 6.72 -19.36 7.92
C ARG A 147 6.30 -19.38 9.38
N ARG A 148 5.96 -18.21 9.95
CA ARG A 148 5.46 -18.15 11.34
C ARG A 148 4.12 -18.88 11.48
N LYS A 149 3.20 -18.71 10.52
CA LYS A 149 1.92 -19.43 10.52
C LYS A 149 2.11 -20.93 10.37
N GLU A 150 2.97 -21.37 9.45
CA GLU A 150 3.29 -22.80 9.22
C GLU A 150 3.87 -23.47 10.47
N GLN A 151 4.71 -22.74 11.22
CA GLN A 151 5.31 -23.22 12.47
C GLN A 151 4.37 -23.08 13.68
N GLY A 152 3.15 -22.56 13.48
CA GLY A 152 2.16 -22.35 14.54
C GLY A 152 2.51 -21.24 15.52
N TYR A 153 3.42 -20.32 15.15
CA TYR A 153 3.84 -19.19 15.96
C TYR A 153 2.80 -18.07 15.95
N ASP A 154 2.72 -17.34 17.07
CA ASP A 154 1.83 -16.19 17.17
C ASP A 154 2.32 -15.04 16.29
N HIS A 155 1.40 -14.31 15.67
CA HIS A 155 1.70 -13.20 14.78
C HIS A 155 0.89 -11.96 15.09
N GLY A 156 1.51 -10.79 14.95
CA GLY A 156 0.90 -9.48 15.15
C GLY A 156 1.22 -8.85 16.50
N ARG A 157 0.48 -7.80 16.85
CA ARG A 157 0.60 -7.15 18.15
C ARG A 157 0.19 -8.12 19.27
N PRO A 158 0.93 -8.17 20.40
CA PRO A 158 0.50 -8.93 21.57
C PRO A 158 -0.91 -8.56 22.01
N ARG A 159 -1.69 -9.58 22.40
CA ARG A 159 -3.01 -9.36 22.98
C ARG A 159 -2.88 -8.66 24.34
N PHE A 160 -3.97 -8.07 24.81
CA PHE A 160 -3.99 -7.38 26.11
C PHE A 160 -3.55 -8.32 27.23
N GLY A 161 -2.64 -7.88 28.10
CA GLY A 161 -2.07 -8.72 29.16
C GLY A 161 -1.01 -9.72 28.69
N MET A 162 -0.63 -9.73 27.41
CA MET A 162 0.36 -10.66 26.86
C MET A 162 1.61 -9.94 26.39
N THR A 163 2.73 -10.65 26.41
CA THR A 163 3.99 -10.29 25.76
C THR A 163 4.47 -11.46 24.90
N TYR A 164 5.50 -11.28 24.08
CA TYR A 164 6.16 -12.40 23.43
C TYR A 164 7.16 -13.07 24.39
N ASP A 165 7.35 -14.38 24.25
CA ASP A 165 8.44 -15.12 24.88
C ASP A 165 9.81 -14.65 24.37
N ASP A 166 10.89 -15.08 25.03
CA ASP A 166 12.26 -14.66 24.69
C ASP A 166 12.65 -15.02 23.24
N ALA A 167 12.09 -16.11 22.71
CA ALA A 167 12.28 -16.54 21.33
C ALA A 167 11.44 -15.72 20.33
N GLY A 168 10.50 -14.91 20.82
CA GLY A 168 9.60 -14.12 19.99
C GLY A 168 8.64 -14.97 19.16
N HIS A 169 8.34 -16.19 19.56
CA HIS A 169 7.50 -17.16 18.84
C HIS A 169 6.07 -17.19 19.37
N TYR A 170 5.90 -17.18 20.69
CA TYR A 170 4.59 -17.34 21.34
C TYR A 170 4.28 -16.18 22.26
N GLN A 171 2.99 -15.87 22.39
CA GLN A 171 2.51 -14.89 23.34
C GLN A 171 2.28 -15.55 24.70
N VAL A 172 2.94 -15.02 25.71
CA VAL A 172 2.92 -15.48 27.12
C VAL A 172 2.42 -14.36 28.04
N PRO A 173 1.95 -14.68 29.26
CA PRO A 173 1.55 -13.68 30.24
C PRO A 173 2.60 -12.57 30.43
N GLY A 174 2.15 -11.31 30.36
CA GLY A 174 2.98 -10.12 30.62
C GLY A 174 2.56 -9.37 31.88
N ASP A 175 3.04 -8.13 32.02
CA ASP A 175 2.83 -7.33 33.25
C ASP A 175 1.34 -7.07 33.56
N ASP A 176 0.52 -6.85 32.52
CA ASP A 176 -0.91 -6.59 32.65
C ASP A 176 -1.77 -7.87 32.74
N PHE A 177 -1.16 -9.06 32.81
CA PHE A 177 -1.91 -10.32 32.82
C PHE A 177 -2.79 -10.49 34.06
N ASN A 178 -2.39 -9.90 35.18
CA ASN A 178 -3.23 -9.90 36.39
C ASN A 178 -4.60 -9.27 36.13
N THR A 179 -4.66 -8.20 35.33
CA THR A 179 -5.93 -7.55 34.94
C THR A 179 -6.81 -8.49 34.13
N VAL A 180 -6.23 -9.37 33.30
CA VAL A 180 -6.97 -10.43 32.57
C VAL A 180 -7.59 -11.43 33.55
N LEU A 181 -6.84 -11.85 34.58
CA LEU A 181 -7.36 -12.73 35.63
C LEU A 181 -8.48 -12.06 36.45
N GLU A 182 -8.36 -10.76 36.72
CA GLU A 182 -9.41 -10.00 37.40
C GLU A 182 -10.70 -9.88 36.58
N ILE A 183 -10.58 -9.70 35.26
CA ILE A 183 -11.71 -9.74 34.31
C ILE A 183 -12.43 -11.09 34.42
N PHE A 184 -11.71 -12.22 34.34
CA PHE A 184 -12.30 -13.55 34.47
C PHE A 184 -12.96 -13.79 35.83
N ARG A 185 -12.34 -13.30 36.91
CA ARG A 185 -12.91 -13.37 38.26
C ARG A 185 -14.23 -12.61 38.35
N HIS A 186 -14.31 -11.41 37.79
CA HIS A 186 -15.52 -10.61 37.83
C HIS A 186 -16.65 -11.19 36.96
N ASP A 187 -16.31 -11.73 35.78
CA ASP A 187 -17.25 -12.43 34.91
C ASP A 187 -17.86 -13.66 35.61
N ARG A 188 -17.02 -14.48 36.25
CA ARG A 188 -17.48 -15.64 37.05
C ARG A 188 -18.38 -15.24 38.22
N ASN A 189 -18.18 -14.05 38.77
CA ASN A 189 -19.03 -13.48 39.83
C ASN A 189 -20.33 -12.85 39.28
N GLY A 190 -20.60 -12.99 37.98
CA GLY A 190 -21.85 -12.56 37.35
C GLY A 190 -21.93 -11.06 37.04
N LYS A 191 -20.81 -10.32 37.09
CA LYS A 191 -20.81 -8.90 36.71
C LYS A 191 -21.04 -8.75 35.21
N SER A 192 -21.77 -7.72 34.81
CA SER A 192 -21.88 -7.35 33.40
C SER A 192 -20.55 -6.81 32.87
N ARG A 193 -20.30 -6.95 31.56
CA ARG A 193 -19.08 -6.45 30.91
C ARG A 193 -18.79 -4.98 31.19
N ARG A 194 -19.84 -4.16 31.36
CA ARG A 194 -19.72 -2.74 31.71
C ARG A 194 -19.22 -2.56 33.14
N GLU A 195 -19.79 -3.28 34.10
CA GLU A 195 -19.35 -3.25 35.50
C GLU A 195 -17.92 -3.81 35.65
N ILE A 196 -17.54 -4.78 34.81
CA ILE A 196 -16.16 -5.29 34.76
C ILE A 196 -15.21 -4.19 34.26
N ALA A 197 -15.55 -3.55 33.13
CA ALA A 197 -14.75 -2.48 32.54
C ALA A 197 -14.54 -1.30 33.51
N GLU A 198 -15.59 -0.91 34.22
CA GLU A 198 -15.51 0.12 35.26
C GLU A 198 -14.68 -0.33 36.47
N ALA A 199 -14.74 -1.60 36.87
CA ALA A 199 -14.02 -2.13 38.03
C ALA A 199 -12.52 -2.31 37.82
N VAL A 200 -12.10 -2.70 36.61
CA VAL A 200 -10.68 -2.95 36.27
C VAL A 200 -10.07 -1.82 35.44
N GLU A 201 -10.82 -0.73 35.25
CA GLU A 201 -10.41 0.49 34.53
C GLU A 201 -9.90 0.24 33.09
N VAL A 202 -10.45 -0.76 32.39
CA VAL A 202 -10.11 -1.02 30.98
C VAL A 202 -11.31 -0.75 30.06
N PRO A 203 -11.07 -0.37 28.79
CA PRO A 203 -12.16 -0.14 27.84
C PRO A 203 -13.08 -1.36 27.70
N LEU A 204 -14.37 -1.13 27.57
CA LEU A 204 -15.39 -2.18 27.40
C LEU A 204 -15.05 -3.15 26.25
N GLY A 205 -14.54 -2.63 25.14
CA GLY A 205 -14.10 -3.44 24.00
C GLY A 205 -12.93 -4.37 24.34
N THR A 206 -12.04 -3.97 25.24
CA THR A 206 -10.95 -4.83 25.72
C THR A 206 -11.49 -5.95 26.60
N VAL A 207 -12.38 -5.64 27.55
CA VAL A 207 -13.05 -6.66 28.38
C VAL A 207 -13.74 -7.70 27.50
N GLN A 208 -14.53 -7.24 26.53
CA GLN A 208 -15.22 -8.14 25.60
C GLN A 208 -14.22 -9.01 24.84
N ASN A 209 -13.17 -8.42 24.27
CA ASN A 209 -12.15 -9.17 23.53
C ASN A 209 -11.39 -10.20 24.37
N VAL A 210 -11.20 -9.94 25.67
CA VAL A 210 -10.59 -10.86 26.62
C VAL A 210 -11.53 -12.04 26.90
N LEU A 211 -12.80 -11.76 27.24
CA LEU A 211 -13.80 -12.79 27.54
C LEU A 211 -14.11 -13.68 26.33
N ASP A 212 -14.25 -13.10 25.15
CA ASP A 212 -14.51 -13.84 23.90
C ASP A 212 -13.36 -14.80 23.53
N ARG A 213 -12.19 -14.65 24.18
CA ARG A 213 -10.97 -15.46 23.95
C ARG A 213 -10.51 -16.18 25.22
N HIS A 214 -11.42 -16.40 26.18
CA HIS A 214 -11.11 -17.03 27.46
C HIS A 214 -10.21 -18.28 27.32
N ASP A 215 -10.61 -19.23 26.48
CA ASP A 215 -9.89 -20.50 26.34
C ASP A 215 -8.46 -20.31 25.82
N TRP A 216 -8.26 -19.35 24.92
CA TRP A 216 -6.93 -19.02 24.40
C TRP A 216 -6.01 -18.49 25.52
N TYR A 217 -6.51 -17.61 26.41
CA TYR A 217 -5.71 -17.11 27.53
C TYR A 217 -5.37 -18.21 28.53
N VAL A 218 -6.32 -19.11 28.84
CA VAL A 218 -6.11 -20.24 29.75
C VAL A 218 -5.10 -21.24 29.19
N GLU A 219 -5.13 -21.50 27.88
CA GLU A 219 -4.12 -22.35 27.24
C GLU A 219 -2.72 -21.73 27.31
N ARG A 220 -2.60 -20.43 27.08
CA ARG A 220 -1.31 -19.71 27.12
C ARG A 220 -0.72 -19.62 28.52
N GLU A 221 -1.54 -19.41 29.55
CA GLU A 221 -1.12 -19.45 30.95
C GLU A 221 -0.48 -20.81 31.29
N LYS A 222 -1.17 -21.91 30.95
CA LYS A 222 -0.68 -23.28 31.17
C LYS A 222 0.61 -23.59 30.41
N MET A 223 0.74 -23.08 29.19
CA MET A 223 1.96 -23.24 28.39
C MET A 223 3.16 -22.53 29.05
N ALA A 224 2.94 -21.32 29.57
CA ALA A 224 3.99 -20.57 30.29
C ALA A 224 4.40 -21.27 31.59
N GLU A 225 3.43 -21.77 32.36
CA GLU A 225 3.69 -22.55 33.58
C GLU A 225 4.48 -23.83 33.27
N SER A 226 4.09 -24.58 32.23
CA SER A 226 4.76 -25.82 31.84
C SER A 226 6.18 -25.60 31.29
N GLY A 227 6.43 -24.48 30.61
CA GLY A 227 7.76 -24.08 30.15
C GLY A 227 8.70 -23.68 31.30
N SER A 228 8.18 -23.00 32.33
CA SER A 228 8.95 -22.56 33.50
C SER A 228 9.43 -23.72 34.40
N VAL A 229 8.66 -24.81 34.47
CA VAL A 229 9.02 -26.02 35.25
C VAL A 229 10.18 -26.79 34.60
N SER A 230 10.34 -26.73 33.28
CA SER A 230 11.42 -27.43 32.57
C SER A 230 12.79 -26.76 32.77
N THR A 231 12.83 -25.44 33.00
CA THR A 231 14.07 -24.67 33.20
C THR A 231 14.62 -24.74 34.63
N LEU A 232 13.79 -25.10 35.62
CA LEU A 232 14.17 -25.20 37.04
C LEU A 232 14.77 -26.57 37.44
N THR A 233 14.92 -27.51 36.49
CA THR A 233 15.39 -28.89 36.77
C THR A 233 16.67 -29.28 36.01
N MET A 234 17.47 -28.30 35.54
CA MET A 234 18.86 -28.50 35.12
C MET A 234 19.81 -27.70 36.01
#